data_AF-A0A0C9LUP0-F1
#
_entry.id   AF-A0A0C9LUP0-F1
#
_cell.length_a   1.000
_cell.length_b   1.000
_cell.length_c   1.000
_cell.angle_alpha   90.00
_cell.angle_beta   90.00
_cell.angle_gamma   90.00
#
_symmetry.space_group_name_H-M   'P 1'
#
loop_
_entity.id
_entity.type
_entity.pdbx_description
1 polymer ?
#
loop_
_entity_poly.entity_id
_entity_poly.type
_entity_poly.pdbx_seq_one_letter_code
_entity_poly.pdbx_strand_id
1 'polypeptide(L)'
;MSNAPSMYTTDQSKLIPMQQQEPAITTSTSTLPVLVTSNANPTSKSNPAEVPPSLIKQPKTSASHPINISWIVPADVLGYLSVAQFPEGLDLYDFLNPVTREEWLKFDNQQYQKFQHLQQSQQLRGNLCLSSCPGKKVRLSGPVRGRAAINRDLEQDFKRMKGYGITLLVCCLDDTELEFLGAPWPKYEKAALAHDMRIIRLPMVEGGCPKTLPEVRNAVLQVNKEIYNGNNVLAHCRGGVGRAGLFAGCWLLENLLCRSVERTVHVLRERRSSKAIETYAQAEYLIRYAMALNHRLGLPFRATTTTDLSRNIPFESESGSPSIPFIAKLENLVLVDPALIQDDLLPVDETMHDETLSSTSATSPPPLQPHVTATATTHQQVPPELCATRYHSF
;
A
#
# COMPACT_ATOMS: atom_id res chain seq x y z
N MET A 1 35.48 -6.00 -24.26
CA MET A 1 35.08 -7.33 -23.75
C MET A 1 34.81 -7.20 -22.25
N SER A 2 33.54 -7.10 -21.85
CA SER A 2 33.11 -7.31 -20.46
C SER A 2 31.62 -7.68 -20.49
N ASN A 3 31.36 -8.99 -20.53
CA ASN A 3 30.02 -9.53 -20.35
C ASN A 3 29.67 -9.42 -18.86
N ALA A 4 28.91 -8.40 -18.48
CA ALA A 4 28.22 -8.39 -17.20
C ALA A 4 27.04 -9.39 -17.27
N PRO A 5 26.83 -10.24 -16.25
CA PRO A 5 25.74 -11.21 -16.27
C PRO A 5 24.38 -10.52 -16.15
N SER A 6 23.55 -10.66 -17.18
CA SER A 6 22.14 -10.25 -17.17
C SER A 6 21.31 -11.20 -16.30
N MET A 7 20.36 -10.66 -15.53
CA MET A 7 19.37 -11.42 -14.76
C MET A 7 18.37 -12.19 -15.64
N TYR A 8 18.37 -11.97 -16.96
CA TYR A 8 17.47 -12.64 -17.90
C TYR A 8 18.18 -13.79 -18.60
N THR A 9 17.94 -15.02 -18.13
CA THR A 9 18.18 -16.22 -18.93
C THR A 9 16.87 -16.59 -19.63
N THR A 10 16.82 -16.44 -20.94
CA THR A 10 15.71 -16.88 -21.79
C THR A 10 15.74 -18.40 -21.92
N ASP A 11 14.90 -19.10 -21.17
CA ASP A 11 14.63 -20.52 -21.41
C ASP A 11 13.50 -20.63 -22.45
N GLN A 12 13.88 -20.76 -23.71
CA GLN A 12 12.98 -21.12 -24.80
C GLN A 12 12.77 -22.64 -24.79
N SER A 13 11.61 -23.12 -24.32
CA SER A 13 10.88 -24.19 -25.02
C SER A 13 9.53 -24.53 -24.38
N LYS A 14 8.49 -24.43 -25.22
CA LYS A 14 7.19 -25.15 -25.29
C LYS A 14 6.00 -24.21 -25.43
N LEU A 15 5.81 -23.76 -26.66
CA LEU A 15 4.56 -23.22 -27.19
C LEU A 15 3.65 -24.36 -27.66
N ILE A 16 2.38 -24.34 -27.27
CA ILE A 16 1.24 -24.98 -27.95
C ILE A 16 0.11 -23.93 -28.00
N PRO A 17 -0.59 -23.72 -29.13
CA PRO A 17 -1.23 -22.44 -29.44
C PRO A 17 -2.70 -22.33 -29.02
N MET A 18 -3.12 -21.12 -28.60
CA MET A 18 -4.52 -20.72 -28.39
C MET A 18 -5.09 -20.07 -29.65
N GLN A 19 -6.28 -20.51 -30.05
CA GLN A 19 -7.07 -19.99 -31.17
C GLN A 19 -7.65 -18.59 -30.90
N GLN A 20 -7.65 -17.77 -31.95
CA GLN A 20 -8.18 -16.41 -32.00
C GLN A 20 -9.69 -16.41 -32.29
N GLN A 21 -10.45 -15.56 -31.61
CA GLN A 21 -11.76 -15.07 -32.07
C GLN A 21 -11.84 -13.55 -31.81
N GLU A 22 -12.05 -12.80 -32.91
CA GLU A 22 -12.25 -11.36 -32.97
C GLU A 22 -13.62 -10.93 -32.40
N PRO A 23 -13.79 -9.69 -31.91
CA PRO A 23 -15.11 -9.11 -31.71
C PRO A 23 -15.49 -8.15 -32.85
N ALA A 24 -16.67 -8.37 -33.41
CA ALA A 24 -17.32 -7.51 -34.39
C ALA A 24 -17.93 -6.25 -33.77
N ILE A 25 -17.75 -5.13 -34.45
CA ILE A 25 -18.34 -3.82 -34.20
C ILE A 25 -19.78 -3.82 -34.73
N THR A 26 -20.74 -3.33 -33.94
CA THR A 26 -22.00 -2.81 -34.49
C THR A 26 -22.54 -1.68 -33.61
N THR A 27 -22.63 -0.50 -34.23
CA THR A 27 -23.31 0.71 -33.78
C THR A 27 -24.82 0.56 -33.96
N SER A 28 -25.64 1.03 -33.01
CA SER A 28 -26.89 1.72 -33.37
C SER A 28 -27.47 2.52 -32.19
N THR A 29 -27.91 3.71 -32.55
CA THR A 29 -28.54 4.76 -31.76
C THR A 29 -30.06 4.66 -31.78
N SER A 30 -30.65 5.22 -30.72
CA SER A 30 -31.89 6.02 -30.66
C SER A 30 -33.26 5.37 -30.40
N THR A 31 -33.89 5.97 -29.38
CA THR A 31 -35.28 6.46 -29.28
C THR A 31 -36.45 5.48 -29.10
N LEU A 32 -37.17 5.74 -27.99
CA LEU A 32 -38.51 5.30 -27.61
C LEU A 32 -39.58 5.66 -28.67
N PRO A 33 -40.77 5.01 -28.63
CA PRO A 33 -41.87 5.66 -27.93
C PRO A 33 -42.79 4.71 -27.12
N VAL A 34 -43.53 5.36 -26.22
CA VAL A 34 -44.64 4.86 -25.39
C VAL A 34 -45.88 4.58 -26.26
N LEU A 35 -46.57 3.46 -26.02
CA LEU A 35 -48.01 3.35 -26.26
C LEU A 35 -48.69 2.46 -25.21
N VAL A 36 -49.83 2.96 -24.73
CA VAL A 36 -50.71 2.43 -23.68
C VAL A 36 -51.76 1.48 -24.30
N THR A 37 -52.43 0.71 -23.44
CA THR A 37 -53.60 -0.20 -23.59
C THR A 37 -53.20 -1.69 -23.65
N SER A 38 -53.76 -2.59 -22.84
CA SER A 38 -55.18 -2.84 -22.63
C SER A 38 -55.48 -3.72 -21.38
N ASN A 39 -56.75 -3.74 -21.02
CA ASN A 39 -57.39 -4.32 -19.83
C ASN A 39 -57.45 -5.86 -19.76
N ALA A 40 -57.31 -6.36 -18.53
CA ALA A 40 -58.14 -7.32 -17.78
C ALA A 40 -58.57 -8.70 -18.35
N ASN A 41 -58.07 -9.74 -17.65
CA ASN A 41 -58.76 -10.92 -17.07
C ASN A 41 -59.23 -12.11 -17.96
N PRO A 42 -59.43 -13.32 -17.39
CA PRO A 42 -58.49 -14.15 -16.62
C PRO A 42 -58.59 -15.64 -17.09
N THR A 43 -57.99 -16.57 -16.34
CA THR A 43 -58.13 -18.05 -16.38
C THR A 43 -57.09 -18.85 -17.18
N SER A 44 -56.11 -19.40 -16.46
CA SER A 44 -55.94 -20.86 -16.34
C SER A 44 -54.96 -21.16 -15.21
N LYS A 45 -55.35 -22.09 -14.34
CA LYS A 45 -54.46 -22.66 -13.32
C LYS A 45 -53.47 -23.58 -14.05
N SER A 46 -52.18 -23.24 -13.98
CA SER A 46 -51.09 -24.18 -14.21
C SER A 46 -50.07 -24.02 -13.08
N ASN A 47 -49.52 -25.15 -12.66
CA ASN A 47 -48.63 -25.36 -11.51
C ASN A 47 -47.55 -24.28 -11.36
N PRO A 48 -47.03 -24.03 -10.13
CA PRO A 48 -45.84 -23.22 -9.98
C PRO A 48 -44.71 -23.92 -10.75
N ALA A 49 -44.38 -23.39 -11.92
CA ALA A 49 -43.18 -23.75 -12.63
C ALA A 49 -42.02 -23.46 -11.68
N GLU A 50 -41.29 -24.52 -11.31
CA GLU A 50 -40.00 -24.39 -10.66
C GLU A 50 -39.18 -23.38 -11.46
N VAL A 51 -38.90 -22.25 -10.85
CA VAL A 51 -37.89 -21.32 -11.35
C VAL A 51 -36.63 -22.17 -11.49
N PRO A 52 -36.04 -22.30 -12.70
CA PRO A 52 -34.81 -23.04 -12.86
C PRO A 52 -33.80 -22.43 -11.88
N PRO A 53 -33.04 -23.24 -11.12
CA PRO A 53 -32.17 -22.72 -10.08
C PRO A 53 -31.23 -21.71 -10.73
N SER A 54 -31.54 -20.43 -10.54
CA SER A 54 -30.72 -19.32 -10.98
C SER A 54 -29.34 -19.64 -10.43
N LEU A 55 -28.33 -19.82 -11.29
CA LEU A 55 -26.96 -20.20 -10.93
C LEU A 55 -26.53 -19.46 -9.65
N ILE A 56 -26.76 -20.07 -8.48
CA ILE A 56 -26.40 -19.48 -7.20
C ILE A 56 -24.89 -19.59 -7.21
N LYS A 57 -24.24 -18.50 -7.57
CA LYS A 57 -22.78 -18.46 -7.64
C LYS A 57 -22.27 -18.82 -6.25
N GLN A 58 -21.71 -20.02 -6.15
CA GLN A 58 -21.08 -20.55 -4.95
C GLN A 58 -20.15 -19.49 -4.35
N PRO A 59 -20.12 -19.32 -3.01
CA PRO A 59 -19.24 -18.35 -2.38
C PRO A 59 -17.77 -18.58 -2.75
N LYS A 60 -17.05 -17.49 -2.97
CA LYS A 60 -15.60 -17.50 -3.14
C LYS A 60 -14.94 -17.84 -1.80
N THR A 61 -14.20 -18.96 -1.74
CA THR A 61 -13.54 -19.48 -0.53
C THR A 61 -12.02 -19.35 -0.64
N SER A 62 -11.28 -19.58 0.44
CA SER A 62 -9.81 -19.57 0.41
C SER A 62 -9.21 -20.64 -0.52
N ALA A 63 -9.96 -21.71 -0.81
CA ALA A 63 -9.56 -22.74 -1.77
C ALA A 63 -9.86 -22.33 -3.23
N SER A 64 -11.08 -21.84 -3.52
CA SER A 64 -11.45 -21.50 -4.90
C SER A 64 -10.88 -20.16 -5.37
N HIS A 65 -10.71 -19.22 -4.43
CA HIS A 65 -10.26 -17.86 -4.66
C HIS A 65 -9.37 -17.43 -3.48
N PRO A 66 -8.14 -17.96 -3.42
CA PRO A 66 -7.22 -17.64 -2.34
C PRO A 66 -6.98 -16.14 -2.23
N ILE A 67 -6.55 -15.69 -1.04
CA ILE A 67 -6.20 -14.29 -0.84
C ILE A 67 -5.20 -13.81 -1.90
N ASN A 68 -5.58 -12.75 -2.59
CA ASN A 68 -4.71 -12.07 -3.54
C ASN A 68 -3.76 -11.16 -2.76
N ILE A 69 -2.47 -11.35 -2.98
CA ILE A 69 -1.39 -10.60 -2.35
C ILE A 69 -0.70 -9.79 -3.45
N SER A 70 -0.85 -8.48 -3.40
CA SER A 70 -0.25 -7.54 -4.34
C SER A 70 1.08 -7.05 -3.81
N TRP A 71 2.18 -7.46 -4.43
CA TRP A 71 3.54 -7.03 -4.11
C TRP A 71 3.80 -5.62 -4.61
N ILE A 72 4.20 -4.69 -3.73
CA ILE A 72 4.44 -3.29 -4.11
C ILE A 72 5.68 -3.19 -5.00
N VAL A 73 6.83 -3.67 -4.53
CA VAL A 73 8.07 -3.63 -5.31
C VAL A 73 8.17 -4.88 -6.19
N PRO A 74 8.39 -4.78 -7.51
CA PRO A 74 8.68 -5.93 -8.37
C PRO A 74 9.92 -6.72 -7.87
N ALA A 75 9.94 -8.05 -8.04
CA ALA A 75 10.97 -8.90 -7.44
C ALA A 75 12.39 -8.63 -7.95
N ASP A 76 12.53 -8.35 -9.25
CA ASP A 76 13.76 -7.91 -9.91
C ASP A 76 14.26 -6.56 -9.35
N VAL A 77 13.35 -5.60 -9.22
CA VAL A 77 13.64 -4.29 -8.63
C VAL A 77 14.03 -4.43 -7.15
N LEU A 78 13.35 -5.29 -6.38
CA LEU A 78 13.65 -5.53 -4.97
C LEU A 78 15.02 -6.19 -4.79
N GLY A 79 15.38 -7.13 -5.67
CA GLY A 79 16.69 -7.74 -5.69
C GLY A 79 17.79 -6.70 -5.92
N TYR A 80 17.57 -5.77 -6.86
CA TYR A 80 18.47 -4.65 -7.08
C TYR A 80 18.57 -3.72 -5.87
N LEU A 81 17.43 -3.31 -5.31
CA LEU A 81 17.37 -2.42 -4.15
C LEU A 81 18.01 -3.02 -2.89
N SER A 82 18.07 -4.35 -2.78
CA SER A 82 18.76 -5.01 -1.66
C SER A 82 20.28 -4.73 -1.63
N VAL A 83 20.85 -4.21 -2.73
CA VAL A 83 22.28 -4.03 -2.91
C VAL A 83 22.67 -2.62 -3.34
N ALA A 84 21.83 -1.98 -4.16
CA ALA A 84 22.08 -0.71 -4.81
C ALA A 84 20.89 0.25 -4.67
N GLN A 85 21.11 1.52 -4.98
CA GLN A 85 20.06 2.55 -5.02
C GLN A 85 19.64 2.82 -6.47
N PHE A 86 18.43 3.36 -6.65
CA PHE A 86 18.01 3.83 -7.96
C PHE A 86 18.98 4.87 -8.53
N PRO A 87 19.19 4.89 -9.86
CA PRO A 87 19.94 5.95 -10.51
C PRO A 87 19.36 7.33 -10.21
N GLU A 88 20.21 8.36 -10.23
CA GLU A 88 19.77 9.74 -10.10
C GLU A 88 18.69 10.05 -11.14
N GLY A 89 17.68 10.86 -10.77
CA GLY A 89 16.55 11.12 -11.66
C GLY A 89 15.43 10.05 -11.68
N LEU A 90 15.72 8.78 -11.37
CA LEU A 90 14.74 7.68 -11.47
C LEU A 90 14.18 7.23 -10.12
N ASP A 91 12.95 6.71 -10.13
CA ASP A 91 12.33 6.06 -8.97
C ASP A 91 11.47 4.84 -9.38
N LEU A 92 10.82 4.19 -8.42
CA LEU A 92 10.06 2.95 -8.64
C LEU A 92 9.00 3.06 -9.76
N TYR A 93 8.42 4.26 -9.98
CA TYR A 93 7.47 4.46 -11.07
C TYR A 93 8.10 4.23 -12.44
N ASP A 94 9.31 4.73 -12.69
CA ASP A 94 9.98 4.51 -13.99
C ASP A 94 10.29 3.03 -14.18
N PHE A 95 10.69 2.37 -13.09
CA PHE A 95 10.91 0.94 -13.05
C PHE A 95 9.59 0.13 -13.05
N LEU A 96 8.41 0.71 -13.27
CA LEU A 96 7.26 -0.10 -13.70
C LEU A 96 7.40 -0.53 -15.16
N ASN A 97 8.13 0.24 -15.97
CA ASN A 97 8.41 -0.06 -17.37
C ASN A 97 9.50 -1.15 -17.50
N PRO A 98 9.22 -2.30 -18.14
CA PRO A 98 10.21 -3.35 -18.34
C PRO A 98 11.46 -2.90 -19.12
N VAL A 99 11.31 -2.00 -20.08
CA VAL A 99 12.44 -1.49 -20.89
C VAL A 99 13.43 -0.73 -20.00
N THR A 100 12.92 0.13 -19.12
CA THR A 100 13.73 0.85 -18.13
C THR A 100 14.43 -0.11 -17.18
N ARG A 101 13.78 -1.21 -16.78
CA ARG A 101 14.43 -2.24 -15.94
C ARG A 101 15.61 -2.90 -16.64
N GLU A 102 15.42 -3.35 -17.88
CA GLU A 102 16.47 -4.02 -18.65
C GLU A 102 17.67 -3.09 -18.91
N GLU A 103 17.40 -1.81 -19.14
CA GLU A 103 18.44 -0.82 -19.37
C GLU A 103 19.26 -0.52 -18.09
N TRP A 104 18.60 -0.34 -16.95
CA TRP A 104 19.19 0.26 -15.76
C TRP A 104 19.45 -0.68 -14.58
N LEU A 105 18.74 -1.80 -14.43
CA LEU A 105 18.95 -2.73 -13.31
C LEU A 105 20.15 -3.65 -13.57
N LYS A 106 21.35 -3.06 -13.59
CA LYS A 106 22.62 -3.75 -13.81
C LYS A 106 23.51 -3.60 -12.60
N PHE A 107 24.11 -4.71 -12.18
CA PHE A 107 25.11 -4.71 -11.13
C PHE A 107 26.51 -4.54 -11.71
N ASP A 108 27.35 -3.77 -11.02
CA ASP A 108 28.79 -3.93 -11.17
C ASP A 108 29.27 -5.26 -10.53
N ASN A 109 30.54 -5.61 -10.72
CA ASN A 109 31.09 -6.88 -10.22
C ASN A 109 30.97 -7.02 -8.69
N GLN A 110 31.17 -5.93 -7.94
CA GLN A 110 31.13 -5.95 -6.48
C GLN A 110 29.68 -6.08 -5.98
N GLN A 111 28.76 -5.35 -6.59
CA GLN A 111 27.34 -5.43 -6.32
C GLN A 111 26.81 -6.82 -6.66
N TYR A 112 27.21 -7.42 -7.79
CA TYR A 112 26.78 -8.76 -8.17
C TYR A 112 27.22 -9.82 -7.17
N GLN A 113 28.47 -9.75 -6.70
CA GLN A 113 28.97 -10.65 -5.65
C GLN A 113 28.18 -10.48 -4.34
N LYS A 114 27.91 -9.24 -3.94
CA LYS A 114 27.07 -8.95 -2.76
C LYS A 114 25.65 -9.49 -2.92
N PHE A 115 25.04 -9.31 -4.09
CA PHE A 115 23.72 -9.85 -4.40
C PHE A 115 23.69 -11.37 -4.26
N GLN A 116 24.67 -12.07 -4.86
CA GLN A 116 24.76 -13.53 -4.76
C GLN A 116 24.91 -14.00 -3.30
N HIS A 117 25.74 -13.32 -2.51
CA HIS A 117 25.91 -13.64 -1.08
C HIS A 117 24.60 -13.45 -0.30
N LEU A 118 23.92 -12.32 -0.47
CA LEU A 118 22.63 -12.05 0.20
C LEU A 118 21.54 -13.04 -0.25
N GLN A 119 21.52 -13.40 -1.53
CA GLN A 119 20.56 -14.38 -2.04
C GLN A 119 20.79 -15.77 -1.45
N GLN A 120 22.05 -16.22 -1.36
CA GLN A 120 22.41 -17.52 -0.78
C GLN A 120 22.14 -17.59 0.73
N SER A 121 22.37 -16.49 1.44
CA SER A 121 22.12 -16.37 2.89
C SER A 121 20.68 -16.00 3.25
N GLN A 122 19.79 -15.84 2.26
CA GLN A 122 18.40 -15.39 2.43
C GLN A 122 18.28 -14.05 3.17
N GLN A 123 19.22 -13.14 2.91
CA GLN A 123 19.32 -11.80 3.50
C GLN A 123 18.94 -10.68 2.50
N LEU A 124 18.30 -11.03 1.38
CA LEU A 124 17.64 -10.03 0.55
C LEU A 124 16.50 -9.37 1.33
N ARG A 125 16.19 -8.12 1.01
CA ARG A 125 15.10 -7.41 1.69
C ARG A 125 13.75 -8.06 1.42
N GLY A 126 12.88 -7.98 2.41
CA GLY A 126 11.47 -8.27 2.24
C GLY A 126 10.73 -7.18 1.47
N ASN A 127 9.42 -7.31 1.39
CA ASN A 127 8.57 -6.43 0.60
C ASN A 127 7.34 -6.00 1.40
N LEU A 128 6.76 -4.87 1.02
CA LEU A 128 5.42 -4.49 1.43
C LEU A 128 4.40 -5.06 0.44
N CYS A 129 3.34 -5.64 0.99
CA CYS A 129 2.26 -6.25 0.23
C CYS A 129 0.91 -5.66 0.62
N LEU A 130 -0.05 -5.69 -0.31
CA LEU A 130 -1.43 -5.29 -0.09
C LEU A 130 -2.39 -6.45 -0.31
N SER A 131 -3.44 -6.53 0.52
CA SER A 131 -4.56 -7.44 0.28
C SER A 131 -5.87 -6.94 0.89
N SER A 132 -6.99 -7.60 0.55
CA SER A 132 -8.24 -7.46 1.30
C SER A 132 -8.23 -8.32 2.57
N CYS A 133 -8.89 -7.85 3.63
CA CYS A 133 -8.97 -8.48 4.96
C CYS A 133 -8.92 -10.01 4.95
N PRO A 134 -7.89 -10.63 5.58
CA PRO A 134 -7.82 -12.09 5.77
C PRO A 134 -9.10 -12.64 6.41
N GLY A 135 -9.54 -13.82 5.98
CA GLY A 135 -10.76 -14.47 6.50
C GLY A 135 -12.07 -13.76 6.16
N LYS A 136 -12.04 -12.76 5.25
CA LYS A 136 -13.21 -11.95 4.89
C LYS A 136 -14.43 -12.79 4.50
N LYS A 137 -15.55 -12.45 5.13
CA LYS A 137 -16.88 -12.96 4.86
C LYS A 137 -17.81 -11.81 4.52
N VAL A 138 -18.34 -11.78 3.29
CA VAL A 138 -19.29 -10.76 2.83
C VAL A 138 -20.32 -11.35 1.87
N ARG A 139 -21.53 -10.80 1.90
CA ARG A 139 -22.63 -11.18 1.00
C ARG A 139 -22.99 -12.68 1.12
N LEU A 140 -23.00 -13.21 2.34
CA LEU A 140 -23.29 -14.64 2.59
C LEU A 140 -24.75 -15.00 2.32
N SER A 141 -25.66 -14.02 2.38
CA SER A 141 -27.09 -14.19 2.06
C SER A 141 -27.41 -14.16 0.55
N GLY A 142 -26.39 -14.07 -0.32
CA GLY A 142 -26.55 -14.09 -1.77
C GLY A 142 -25.85 -12.93 -2.49
N PRO A 143 -25.77 -12.97 -3.83
CA PRO A 143 -25.13 -11.91 -4.61
C PRO A 143 -25.81 -10.55 -4.44
N VAL A 144 -25.04 -9.49 -4.24
CA VAL A 144 -25.54 -8.10 -4.17
C VAL A 144 -24.94 -7.31 -5.32
N ARG A 145 -25.79 -6.70 -6.16
CA ARG A 145 -25.40 -5.92 -7.35
C ARG A 145 -24.42 -6.68 -8.27
N GLY A 146 -24.70 -7.96 -8.53
CA GLY A 146 -23.87 -8.82 -9.39
C GLY A 146 -22.53 -9.28 -8.79
N ARG A 147 -22.18 -8.87 -7.56
CA ARG A 147 -20.94 -9.27 -6.90
C ARG A 147 -21.14 -10.57 -6.10
N ALA A 148 -20.28 -11.55 -6.33
CA ALA A 148 -20.33 -12.88 -5.70
C ALA A 148 -20.10 -12.86 -4.18
N ALA A 149 -20.68 -13.80 -3.45
CA ALA A 149 -20.40 -14.02 -2.03
C ALA A 149 -18.90 -14.33 -1.81
N ILE A 150 -18.36 -13.88 -0.67
CA ILE A 150 -17.00 -14.24 -0.22
C ILE A 150 -17.15 -14.88 1.15
N ASN A 151 -16.59 -16.06 1.33
CA ASN A 151 -16.55 -16.80 2.58
C ASN A 151 -15.15 -17.42 2.74
N ARG A 152 -14.15 -16.59 3.00
CA ARG A 152 -12.79 -17.05 3.22
C ARG A 152 -12.58 -17.50 4.66
N ASP A 153 -11.63 -18.39 4.82
CA ASP A 153 -11.22 -18.89 6.12
C ASP A 153 -9.94 -18.16 6.56
N LEU A 154 -9.95 -17.70 7.81
CA LEU A 154 -8.88 -16.86 8.36
C LEU A 154 -7.58 -17.65 8.51
N GLU A 155 -7.68 -18.88 9.01
CA GLU A 155 -6.55 -19.77 9.24
C GLU A 155 -5.86 -20.14 7.93
N GLN A 156 -6.65 -20.48 6.89
CA GLN A 156 -6.11 -20.75 5.56
C GLN A 156 -5.45 -19.52 4.92
N ASP A 157 -6.05 -18.33 5.08
CA ASP A 157 -5.46 -17.09 4.56
C ASP A 157 -4.12 -16.79 5.26
N PHE A 158 -4.04 -16.92 6.60
CA PHE A 158 -2.79 -16.75 7.34
C PHE A 158 -1.75 -17.81 7.03
N LYS A 159 -2.11 -19.08 6.94
CA LYS A 159 -1.21 -20.14 6.49
C LYS A 159 -0.60 -19.82 5.12
N ARG A 160 -1.41 -19.31 4.19
CA ARG A 160 -0.93 -18.88 2.87
C ARG A 160 0.01 -17.69 2.97
N MET A 161 -0.32 -16.68 3.77
CA MET A 161 0.52 -15.50 3.98
C MET A 161 1.87 -15.88 4.60
N LYS A 162 1.89 -16.80 5.57
CA LYS A 162 3.11 -17.34 6.17
C LYS A 162 3.98 -18.04 5.13
N GLY A 163 3.37 -18.80 4.21
CA GLY A 163 4.06 -19.42 3.08
C GLY A 163 4.73 -18.44 2.11
N TYR A 164 4.35 -17.16 2.14
CA TYR A 164 5.03 -16.07 1.42
C TYR A 164 6.02 -15.29 2.29
N GLY A 165 6.40 -15.80 3.46
CA GLY A 165 7.33 -15.13 4.37
C GLY A 165 6.76 -13.85 4.99
N ILE A 166 5.42 -13.71 5.05
CA ILE A 166 4.80 -12.58 5.74
C ILE A 166 4.83 -12.84 7.25
N THR A 167 5.40 -11.90 8.00
CA THR A 167 5.59 -11.98 9.47
C THR A 167 4.96 -10.82 10.22
N LEU A 168 4.56 -9.76 9.52
CA LEU A 168 3.95 -8.57 10.11
C LEU A 168 2.74 -8.14 9.29
N LEU A 169 1.65 -7.86 10.00
CA LEU A 169 0.40 -7.37 9.45
C LEU A 169 0.15 -5.93 9.89
N VAL A 170 -0.16 -5.04 8.95
CA VAL A 170 -0.70 -3.71 9.25
C VAL A 170 -2.21 -3.74 9.04
N CYS A 171 -2.95 -3.74 10.15
CA CYS A 171 -4.40 -3.87 10.14
C CYS A 171 -5.06 -2.49 10.23
N CYS A 172 -5.63 -2.04 9.11
CA CYS A 172 -6.27 -0.72 8.99
C CYS A 172 -7.75 -0.69 9.43
N LEU A 173 -8.23 -1.73 10.10
CA LEU A 173 -9.65 -1.93 10.43
C LEU A 173 -9.85 -1.85 11.94
N ASP A 174 -10.91 -1.18 12.39
CA ASP A 174 -11.34 -1.30 13.79
C ASP A 174 -11.99 -2.66 14.07
N ASP A 175 -12.28 -2.92 15.34
CA ASP A 175 -12.84 -4.20 15.81
C ASP A 175 -14.25 -4.44 15.26
N THR A 176 -15.04 -3.37 15.08
CA THR A 176 -16.42 -3.46 14.57
C THR A 176 -16.42 -3.91 13.11
N GLU A 177 -15.54 -3.35 12.28
CA GLU A 177 -15.42 -3.74 10.89
C GLU A 177 -14.81 -5.14 10.73
N LEU A 178 -13.86 -5.52 11.59
CA LEU A 178 -13.33 -6.89 11.64
C LEU A 178 -14.41 -7.92 11.98
N GLU A 179 -15.22 -7.66 13.01
CA GLU A 179 -16.37 -8.46 13.40
C GLU A 179 -17.36 -8.59 12.23
N PHE A 180 -17.72 -7.47 11.61
CA PHE A 180 -18.62 -7.43 10.45
C PHE A 180 -18.10 -8.26 9.26
N LEU A 181 -16.78 -8.35 9.08
CA LEU A 181 -16.15 -9.16 8.04
C LEU A 181 -15.94 -10.63 8.46
N GLY A 182 -16.43 -11.05 9.62
CA GLY A 182 -16.35 -12.43 10.11
C GLY A 182 -14.97 -12.83 10.65
N ALA A 183 -14.14 -11.84 11.00
CA ALA A 183 -12.81 -12.02 11.54
C ALA A 183 -12.62 -11.19 12.83
N PRO A 184 -13.44 -11.44 13.87
CA PRO A 184 -13.43 -10.63 15.10
C PRO A 184 -12.06 -10.59 15.76
N TRP A 185 -11.73 -9.47 16.41
CA TRP A 185 -10.37 -9.20 16.91
C TRP A 185 -9.75 -10.36 17.72
N PRO A 186 -10.42 -10.96 18.72
CA PRO A 186 -9.83 -12.06 19.49
C PRO A 186 -9.48 -13.29 18.65
N LYS A 187 -10.27 -13.57 17.61
CA LYS A 187 -9.99 -14.67 16.67
C LYS A 187 -8.84 -14.30 15.74
N TYR A 188 -8.81 -13.05 15.27
CA TYR A 188 -7.78 -12.53 14.38
C TYR A 188 -6.41 -12.54 15.04
N GLU A 189 -6.30 -11.98 16.23
CA GLU A 189 -5.06 -11.93 17.00
C GLU A 189 -4.54 -13.34 17.32
N LYS A 190 -5.42 -14.22 17.82
CA LYS A 190 -5.07 -15.62 18.11
C LYS A 190 -4.56 -16.35 16.87
N ALA A 191 -5.22 -16.19 15.73
CA ALA A 191 -4.80 -16.82 14.50
C ALA A 191 -3.46 -16.25 14.02
N ALA A 192 -3.23 -14.93 14.11
CA ALA A 192 -1.96 -14.33 13.70
C ALA A 192 -0.80 -14.85 14.55
N LEU A 193 -1.00 -14.92 15.87
CA LEU A 193 -0.03 -15.51 16.79
C LEU A 193 0.29 -16.97 16.46
N ALA A 194 -0.73 -17.77 16.12
CA ALA A 194 -0.53 -19.17 15.73
C ALA A 194 0.28 -19.37 14.43
N HIS A 195 0.43 -18.33 13.61
CA HIS A 195 1.24 -18.32 12.38
C HIS A 195 2.52 -17.49 12.51
N ASP A 196 2.92 -17.14 13.74
CA ASP A 196 4.05 -16.24 14.05
C ASP A 196 3.98 -14.92 13.26
N MET A 197 2.79 -14.31 13.23
CA MET A 197 2.57 -12.99 12.64
C MET A 197 2.31 -11.95 13.72
N ARG A 198 3.12 -10.90 13.72
CA ARG A 198 2.90 -9.72 14.54
C ARG A 198 1.87 -8.81 13.87
N ILE A 199 1.20 -7.95 14.66
CA ILE A 199 0.18 -7.03 14.15
C ILE A 199 0.48 -5.61 14.62
N ILE A 200 0.49 -4.66 13.69
CA ILE A 200 0.36 -3.23 13.94
C ILE A 200 -1.10 -2.84 13.71
N ARG A 201 -1.74 -2.22 14.71
CA ARG A 201 -3.09 -1.65 14.62
C ARG A 201 -3.00 -0.21 14.14
N LEU A 202 -3.65 0.09 13.02
CA LEU A 202 -3.79 1.45 12.50
C LEU A 202 -5.25 1.69 12.07
N PRO A 203 -6.22 1.59 12.99
CA PRO A 203 -7.63 1.61 12.66
C PRO A 203 -8.04 2.96 12.07
N MET A 204 -8.65 2.93 10.89
CA MET A 204 -9.17 4.11 10.19
C MET A 204 -10.62 3.84 9.80
N VAL A 205 -11.48 4.85 9.86
CA VAL A 205 -12.86 4.75 9.34
C VAL A 205 -12.87 4.51 7.82
N GLU A 206 -13.92 3.90 7.28
CA GLU A 206 -14.03 3.66 5.82
C GLU A 206 -13.89 4.98 5.04
N GLY A 207 -12.97 5.03 4.08
CA GLY A 207 -12.64 6.25 3.31
C GLY A 207 -11.78 7.29 4.03
N GLY A 208 -11.45 7.08 5.31
CA GLY A 208 -10.65 7.98 6.14
C GLY A 208 -9.14 7.78 6.04
N CYS A 209 -8.44 8.48 6.93
CA CYS A 209 -6.98 8.55 7.06
C CYS A 209 -6.56 8.33 8.53
N PRO A 210 -5.27 8.05 8.83
CA PRO A 210 -4.75 8.03 10.20
C PRO A 210 -4.94 9.38 10.89
N LYS A 211 -4.92 9.39 12.23
CA LYS A 211 -5.21 10.61 12.99
C LYS A 211 -4.11 11.64 12.86
N THR A 212 -2.85 11.18 12.85
CA THR A 212 -1.67 12.04 12.84
C THR A 212 -0.60 11.49 11.90
N LEU A 213 0.33 12.34 11.44
CA LEU A 213 1.49 11.91 10.64
C LEU A 213 2.48 11.04 11.45
N PRO A 214 2.80 11.37 12.72
CA PRO A 214 3.65 10.51 13.56
C PRO A 214 3.16 9.08 13.72
N GLU A 215 1.84 8.88 13.87
CA GLU A 215 1.23 7.55 14.03
C GLU A 215 1.55 6.62 12.84
N VAL A 216 1.35 7.11 11.62
CA VAL A 216 1.68 6.35 10.40
C VAL A 216 3.18 6.21 10.22
N ARG A 217 3.97 7.26 10.53
CA ARG A 217 5.42 7.22 10.40
C ARG A 217 6.03 6.16 11.32
N ASN A 218 5.60 6.09 12.58
CA ASN A 218 6.05 5.05 13.51
C ASN A 218 5.77 3.64 12.97
N ALA A 219 4.56 3.42 12.43
CA ALA A 219 4.22 2.16 11.80
C ALA A 219 5.12 1.86 10.57
N VAL A 220 5.41 2.87 9.73
CA VAL A 220 6.34 2.74 8.60
C VAL A 220 7.75 2.34 9.05
N LEU A 221 8.27 2.93 10.13
CA LEU A 221 9.59 2.59 10.67
C LEU A 221 9.66 1.14 11.18
N GLN A 222 8.60 0.67 11.85
CA GLN A 222 8.51 -0.74 12.27
C GLN A 222 8.44 -1.69 11.07
N VAL A 223 7.69 -1.32 10.02
CA VAL A 223 7.63 -2.08 8.77
C VAL A 223 8.99 -2.12 8.07
N ASN A 224 9.72 -1.00 8.05
CA ASN A 224 11.07 -0.94 7.48
C ASN A 224 12.01 -1.91 8.21
N LYS A 225 12.01 -1.92 9.54
CA LYS A 225 12.83 -2.87 10.32
C LYS A 225 12.54 -4.32 9.94
N GLU A 226 11.27 -4.67 9.76
CA GLU A 226 10.88 -6.02 9.35
C GLU A 226 11.36 -6.36 7.93
N ILE A 227 11.21 -5.42 6.99
CA ILE A 227 11.64 -5.57 5.60
C ILE A 227 13.16 -5.69 5.48
N TYR A 228 13.94 -4.92 6.24
CA TYR A 228 15.40 -5.02 6.26
C TYR A 228 15.90 -6.36 6.82
N ASN A 229 15.12 -7.02 7.67
CA ASN A 229 15.42 -8.37 8.16
C ASN A 229 15.07 -9.48 7.14
N GLY A 230 14.64 -9.11 5.93
CA GLY A 230 14.27 -10.06 4.88
C GLY A 230 12.84 -10.59 4.94
N ASN A 231 12.03 -10.09 5.88
CA ASN A 231 10.67 -10.54 6.08
C ASN A 231 9.65 -9.68 5.33
N ASN A 232 8.58 -10.31 4.85
CA ASN A 232 7.52 -9.60 4.14
C ASN A 232 6.49 -9.04 5.11
N VAL A 233 5.91 -7.89 4.75
CA VAL A 233 4.88 -7.22 5.53
C VAL A 233 3.63 -7.10 4.68
N LEU A 234 2.46 -7.33 5.26
CA LEU A 234 1.19 -7.13 4.56
C LEU A 234 0.32 -6.08 5.25
N ALA A 235 -0.02 -5.02 4.51
CA ALA A 235 -1.04 -4.07 4.92
C ALA A 235 -2.40 -4.43 4.31
N HIS A 236 -3.46 -4.35 5.12
CA HIS A 236 -4.81 -4.60 4.64
C HIS A 236 -5.83 -3.65 5.24
N CYS A 237 -6.92 -3.47 4.51
CA CYS A 237 -8.18 -2.94 5.02
C CYS A 237 -9.31 -3.88 4.58
N ARG A 238 -10.52 -3.39 4.36
CA ARG A 238 -11.62 -4.21 3.84
C ARG A 238 -11.36 -4.68 2.41
N GLY A 239 -10.87 -3.79 1.56
CA GLY A 239 -10.57 -4.05 0.16
C GLY A 239 -9.08 -4.13 -0.16
N GLY A 240 -8.22 -3.53 0.67
CA GLY A 240 -6.81 -3.33 0.36
C GLY A 240 -6.60 -2.31 -0.76
N VAL A 241 -7.41 -1.25 -0.86
CA VAL A 241 -7.42 -0.29 -1.97
C VAL A 241 -7.22 1.15 -1.46
N GLY A 242 -8.13 1.67 -0.61
CA GLY A 242 -8.00 3.00 0.01
C GLY A 242 -7.05 3.02 1.21
N ARG A 243 -7.54 2.76 2.44
CA ARG A 243 -6.75 2.84 3.69
C ARG A 243 -5.40 2.12 3.67
N ALA A 244 -5.38 0.87 3.19
CA ALA A 244 -4.12 0.12 3.07
C ALA A 244 -3.21 0.68 1.97
N GLY A 245 -3.80 1.18 0.87
CA GLY A 245 -3.07 1.89 -0.18
C GLY A 245 -2.48 3.21 0.32
N LEU A 246 -3.21 3.94 1.17
CA LEU A 246 -2.74 5.16 1.84
C LEU A 246 -1.50 4.85 2.70
N PHE A 247 -1.56 3.81 3.55
CA PHE A 247 -0.40 3.37 4.33
C PHE A 247 0.79 3.02 3.42
N ALA A 248 0.57 2.22 2.37
CA ALA A 248 1.61 1.87 1.42
C ALA A 248 2.17 3.09 0.66
N GLY A 249 1.34 4.10 0.39
CA GLY A 249 1.79 5.36 -0.19
C GLY A 249 2.70 6.15 0.74
N CYS A 250 2.36 6.23 2.04
CA CYS A 250 3.24 6.83 3.04
C CYS A 250 4.56 6.06 3.14
N TRP A 251 4.51 4.72 3.12
CA TRP A 251 5.71 3.87 3.10
C TRP A 251 6.58 4.09 1.85
N LEU A 252 5.99 4.19 0.65
CA LEU A 252 6.71 4.50 -0.59
C LEU A 252 7.42 5.86 -0.52
N LEU A 253 6.76 6.87 0.03
CA LEU A 253 7.28 8.22 0.17
C LEU A 253 8.40 8.27 1.23
N GLU A 254 8.17 7.75 2.45
CA GLU A 254 9.17 7.76 3.53
C GLU A 254 10.49 7.12 3.11
N ASN A 255 10.39 6.09 2.29
CA ASN A 255 11.52 5.31 1.78
C ASN A 255 12.12 5.88 0.49
N LEU A 256 11.62 7.02 0.00
CA LEU A 256 12.08 7.67 -1.24
C LEU A 256 12.01 6.75 -2.47
N LEU A 257 11.12 5.75 -2.44
CA LEU A 257 10.86 4.86 -3.57
C LEU A 257 10.02 5.56 -4.64
N CYS A 258 9.31 6.62 -4.27
CA CYS A 258 8.60 7.51 -5.18
C CYS A 258 8.88 8.95 -4.77
N ARG A 259 9.10 9.83 -5.75
CA ARG A 259 9.50 11.22 -5.52
C ARG A 259 8.34 12.22 -5.47
N SER A 260 7.14 11.79 -5.87
CA SER A 260 5.92 12.60 -5.80
C SER A 260 4.70 11.74 -5.42
N VAL A 261 3.63 12.39 -4.95
CA VAL A 261 2.37 11.72 -4.64
C VAL A 261 1.74 11.22 -5.94
N GLU A 262 1.80 11.99 -7.02
CA GLU A 262 1.34 11.57 -8.34
C GLU A 262 1.89 10.19 -8.74
N ARG A 263 3.23 10.04 -8.68
CA ARG A 263 3.93 8.79 -9.04
C ARG A 263 3.64 7.67 -8.06
N THR A 264 3.53 8.00 -6.77
CA THR A 264 3.13 7.06 -5.72
C THR A 264 1.75 6.46 -6.01
N VAL A 265 0.76 7.29 -6.37
CA VAL A 265 -0.59 6.82 -6.69
C VAL A 265 -0.57 5.99 -7.98
N HIS A 266 0.23 6.35 -8.98
CA HIS A 266 0.43 5.52 -10.17
C HIS A 266 0.95 4.12 -9.82
N VAL A 267 2.00 4.03 -9.01
CA VAL A 267 2.54 2.74 -8.53
C VAL A 267 1.46 1.94 -7.83
N LEU A 268 0.75 2.52 -6.85
CA LEU A 268 -0.30 1.81 -6.14
C LEU A 268 -1.43 1.32 -7.08
N ARG A 269 -1.76 2.12 -8.09
CA ARG A 269 -2.80 1.78 -9.06
C ARG A 269 -2.42 0.61 -9.96
N GLU A 270 -1.19 0.60 -10.43
CA GLU A 270 -0.62 -0.49 -11.23
C GLU A 270 -0.51 -1.77 -10.40
N ARG A 271 0.03 -1.67 -9.18
CA ARG A 271 0.36 -2.84 -8.36
C ARG A 271 -0.84 -3.48 -7.68
N ARG A 272 -1.92 -2.72 -7.43
CA ARG A 272 -3.08 -3.20 -6.66
C ARG A 272 -4.42 -3.01 -7.34
N SER A 273 -4.77 -1.81 -7.75
CA SER A 273 -6.07 -1.50 -8.35
C SER A 273 -6.08 -0.08 -8.90
N SER A 274 -6.63 0.13 -10.09
CA SER A 274 -6.85 1.46 -10.67
C SER A 274 -7.64 2.44 -9.79
N LYS A 275 -8.31 1.95 -8.72
CA LYS A 275 -9.05 2.73 -7.73
C LYS A 275 -8.24 3.06 -6.46
N ALA A 276 -6.97 2.65 -6.38
CA ALA A 276 -6.14 2.90 -5.21
C ALA A 276 -6.07 4.41 -4.93
N ILE A 277 -6.10 4.74 -3.63
CA ILE A 277 -6.45 6.08 -3.12
C ILE A 277 -7.88 6.44 -3.56
N GLU A 278 -8.84 6.15 -2.69
CA GLU A 278 -10.28 6.15 -3.01
C GLU A 278 -10.94 7.51 -2.76
N THR A 279 -10.36 8.36 -1.91
CA THR A 279 -10.98 9.63 -1.48
C THR A 279 -10.04 10.83 -1.63
N TYR A 280 -10.64 12.02 -1.73
CA TYR A 280 -9.90 13.30 -1.68
C TYR A 280 -9.02 13.39 -0.43
N ALA A 281 -9.59 13.05 0.74
CA ALA A 281 -8.88 13.11 2.02
C ALA A 281 -7.63 12.23 2.04
N GLN A 282 -7.66 11.06 1.39
CA GLN A 282 -6.48 10.18 1.28
C GLN A 282 -5.40 10.78 0.37
N ALA A 283 -5.79 11.38 -0.76
CA ALA A 283 -4.85 12.06 -1.64
C ALA A 283 -4.21 13.27 -0.94
N GLU A 284 -5.01 14.11 -0.28
CA GLU A 284 -4.53 15.24 0.50
C GLU A 284 -3.59 14.81 1.63
N TYR A 285 -3.91 13.71 2.32
CA TYR A 285 -3.05 13.17 3.37
C TYR A 285 -1.67 12.78 2.85
N LEU A 286 -1.57 12.14 1.69
CA LEU A 286 -0.27 11.82 1.06
C LEU A 286 0.53 13.09 0.73
N ILE A 287 -0.14 14.14 0.27
CA ILE A 287 0.51 15.44 -0.02
C ILE A 287 1.08 16.03 1.27
N ARG A 288 0.28 16.08 2.33
CA ARG A 288 0.72 16.55 3.65
C ARG A 288 1.89 15.71 4.19
N TYR A 289 1.84 14.38 4.01
CA TYR A 289 2.92 13.47 4.39
C TYR A 289 4.22 13.76 3.62
N ALA A 290 4.14 13.90 2.30
CA ALA A 290 5.30 14.23 1.45
C ALA A 290 5.92 15.59 1.80
N MET A 291 5.09 16.58 2.13
CA MET A 291 5.55 17.90 2.56
C MET A 291 6.26 17.85 3.91
N ALA A 292 5.70 17.13 4.89
CA ALA A 292 6.35 16.93 6.19
C ALA A 292 7.68 16.18 6.05
N LEU A 293 7.72 15.11 5.23
CA LEU A 293 8.95 14.40 4.89
C LEU A 293 9.99 15.33 4.27
N ASN A 294 9.63 16.11 3.24
CA ASN A 294 10.57 17.03 2.60
C ASN A 294 11.10 18.08 3.57
N HIS A 295 10.25 18.62 4.44
CA HIS A 295 10.71 19.52 5.50
C HIS A 295 11.70 18.83 6.46
N ARG A 296 11.43 17.59 6.90
CA ARG A 296 12.36 16.81 7.74
C ARG A 296 13.70 16.53 7.07
N LEU A 297 13.70 16.38 5.74
CA LEU A 297 14.90 16.16 4.94
C LEU A 297 15.62 17.47 4.55
N GLY A 298 15.06 18.64 4.86
CA GLY A 298 15.57 19.93 4.39
C GLY A 298 15.48 20.09 2.87
N LEU A 299 14.59 19.34 2.22
CA LEU A 299 14.36 19.38 0.78
C LEU A 299 13.24 20.36 0.46
N PRO A 300 13.36 21.18 -0.60
CA PRO A 300 12.25 21.99 -1.05
C PRO A 300 11.14 21.05 -1.57
N PHE A 301 9.91 21.24 -1.09
CA PHE A 301 8.78 20.57 -1.70
C PHE A 301 8.58 21.14 -3.12
N ARG A 302 8.70 20.27 -4.12
CA ARG A 302 8.41 20.59 -5.52
C ARG A 302 7.31 19.65 -6.00
N ALA A 303 6.10 20.18 -6.11
CA ALA A 303 5.03 19.50 -6.83
C ALA A 303 5.55 19.17 -8.24
N THR A 304 5.46 17.91 -8.63
CA THR A 304 5.90 17.49 -9.97
C THR A 304 4.67 17.52 -10.85
N THR A 305 4.64 18.37 -11.86
CA THR A 305 3.51 18.43 -12.79
C THR A 305 3.87 17.70 -14.07
N THR A 306 3.37 16.48 -14.24
CA THR A 306 3.35 15.85 -15.58
C THR A 306 2.23 16.43 -16.46
N THR A 307 1.29 17.17 -15.87
CA THR A 307 0.05 17.61 -16.51
C THR A 307 -0.06 19.13 -16.59
N ASP A 308 -0.56 19.62 -17.73
CA ASP A 308 -0.91 21.03 -17.95
C ASP A 308 -2.04 21.46 -17.00
N LEU A 309 -1.67 22.21 -15.95
CA LEU A 309 -2.57 22.67 -14.89
C LEU A 309 -3.56 23.76 -15.35
N SER A 310 -3.40 24.32 -16.55
CA SER A 310 -4.25 25.39 -17.08
C SER A 310 -5.67 24.92 -17.47
N ARG A 311 -5.88 23.61 -17.58
CA ARG A 311 -7.16 23.03 -18.00
C ARG A 311 -8.11 22.78 -16.83
N ASN A 312 -9.41 22.73 -17.15
CA ASN A 312 -10.41 22.27 -16.19
C ASN A 312 -10.26 20.75 -16.03
N ILE A 313 -9.68 20.33 -14.90
CA ILE A 313 -9.36 18.93 -14.62
C ILE A 313 -10.49 18.32 -13.76
N PRO A 314 -11.15 17.24 -14.22
CA PRO A 314 -12.18 16.58 -13.44
C PRO A 314 -11.61 15.97 -12.16
N PHE A 315 -12.37 16.10 -11.06
CA PHE A 315 -12.03 15.49 -9.78
C PHE A 315 -11.90 13.97 -9.91
N GLU A 316 -12.92 13.31 -10.46
CA GLU A 316 -12.97 11.85 -10.54
C GLU A 316 -12.30 11.32 -11.81
N SER A 317 -11.61 10.20 -11.67
CA SER A 317 -11.28 9.31 -12.77
C SER A 317 -12.51 8.54 -13.24
N GLU A 318 -12.42 7.84 -14.36
CA GLU A 318 -13.45 6.89 -14.83
C GLU A 318 -13.83 5.84 -13.77
N SER A 319 -12.95 5.60 -12.80
CA SER A 319 -13.13 4.61 -11.75
C SER A 319 -13.83 5.15 -10.49
N GLY A 320 -14.15 6.45 -10.44
CA GLY A 320 -14.76 7.17 -9.30
C GLY A 320 -13.79 7.54 -8.17
N SER A 321 -12.49 7.27 -8.34
CA SER A 321 -11.43 7.73 -7.43
C SER A 321 -10.79 9.03 -7.95
N PRO A 322 -10.10 9.84 -7.14
CA PRO A 322 -9.46 11.07 -7.61
C PRO A 322 -8.57 10.85 -8.85
N SER A 323 -8.71 11.66 -9.89
CA SER A 323 -7.91 11.52 -11.12
C SER A 323 -6.43 11.86 -10.85
N ILE A 324 -5.50 11.24 -11.58
CA ILE A 324 -4.06 11.57 -11.43
C ILE A 324 -3.80 13.06 -11.73
N PRO A 325 -4.32 13.63 -12.84
CA PRO A 325 -4.19 15.07 -13.10
C PRO A 325 -4.72 15.94 -11.95
N PHE A 326 -5.81 15.52 -11.30
CA PHE A 326 -6.36 16.24 -10.16
C PHE A 326 -5.44 16.17 -8.94
N ILE A 327 -4.84 15.01 -8.66
CA ILE A 327 -3.86 14.85 -7.57
C ILE A 327 -2.63 15.72 -7.83
N ALA A 328 -2.10 15.73 -9.06
CA ALA A 328 -0.98 16.60 -9.45
C ALA A 328 -1.34 18.09 -9.27
N LYS A 329 -2.57 18.47 -9.61
CA LYS A 329 -3.08 19.82 -9.34
C LYS A 329 -3.15 20.11 -7.84
N LEU A 330 -3.62 19.17 -7.02
CA LEU A 330 -3.68 19.35 -5.57
C LEU A 330 -2.30 19.54 -4.94
N GLU A 331 -1.26 18.84 -5.41
CA GLU A 331 0.11 19.05 -4.92
C GLU A 331 0.55 20.52 -5.02
N ASN A 332 0.01 21.27 -5.99
CA ASN A 332 0.32 22.68 -6.19
C ASN A 332 -0.57 23.64 -5.39
N LEU A 333 -1.67 23.16 -4.81
CA LEU A 333 -2.70 23.98 -4.15
C LEU A 333 -2.73 23.81 -2.63
N VAL A 334 -2.31 22.66 -2.12
CA VAL A 334 -2.34 22.37 -0.69
C VAL A 334 -1.27 23.20 0.01
N LEU A 335 -1.71 24.19 0.78
CA LEU A 335 -0.88 24.90 1.75
C LEU A 335 -0.79 24.03 3.01
N VAL A 336 0.42 23.67 3.43
CA VAL A 336 0.61 22.94 4.69
C VAL A 336 0.77 23.92 5.82
N ASP A 337 -0.05 23.71 6.84
CA ASP A 337 0.08 24.36 8.14
C ASP A 337 1.45 23.97 8.75
N PRO A 338 2.33 24.94 9.05
CA PRO A 338 3.60 24.67 9.73
C PRO A 338 3.45 23.87 11.02
N ALA A 339 2.31 23.96 11.72
CA ALA A 339 2.06 23.18 12.93
C ALA A 339 2.01 21.66 12.67
N LEU A 340 1.48 21.22 11.52
CA LEU A 340 1.43 19.80 11.14
C LEU A 340 2.81 19.21 10.84
N ILE A 341 3.75 20.06 10.41
CA ILE A 341 5.14 19.70 10.22
C ILE A 341 5.84 19.54 11.57
N GLN A 342 5.48 20.39 12.53
CA GLN A 342 6.08 20.41 13.87
C GLN A 342 5.73 19.15 14.68
N ASP A 343 4.51 18.63 14.53
CA ASP A 343 4.09 17.37 15.14
C ASP A 343 4.86 16.15 14.59
N ASP A 344 5.26 16.16 13.31
CA ASP A 344 6.07 15.09 12.67
C ASP A 344 7.55 15.08 13.12
N LEU A 345 8.01 16.13 13.81
CA LEU A 345 9.37 16.26 14.33
C LEU A 345 9.56 15.71 15.75
N LEU A 346 8.47 15.43 16.48
CA LEU A 346 8.60 14.96 17.85
C LEU A 346 9.29 13.58 17.88
N PRO A 347 10.25 13.36 18.79
CA PRO A 347 10.95 12.08 18.90
C PRO A 347 9.95 10.94 19.07
N VAL A 348 10.14 9.86 18.31
CA VAL A 348 9.43 8.60 18.55
C VAL A 348 9.98 8.07 19.87
N ASP A 349 9.18 8.13 20.93
CA ASP A 349 9.55 7.57 22.22
C ASP A 349 9.61 6.04 22.07
N GLU A 350 10.83 5.49 21.99
CA GLU A 350 11.07 4.05 21.84
C GLU A 350 10.60 3.23 23.07
N THR A 351 10.08 3.88 24.11
CA THR A 351 9.79 3.28 25.42
C THR A 351 8.33 2.88 25.66
N MET A 352 7.40 3.12 24.74
CA MET A 352 5.96 2.97 25.01
C MET A 352 5.33 1.59 24.69
N HIS A 353 6.11 0.52 24.54
CA HIS A 353 5.57 -0.85 24.43
C HIS A 353 6.45 -1.90 25.11
N ASP A 354 6.60 -1.81 26.44
CA ASP A 354 6.90 -2.99 27.26
C ASP A 354 6.43 -2.78 28.71
N GLU A 355 5.12 -2.79 28.94
CA GLU A 355 4.56 -2.96 30.30
C GLU A 355 3.74 -4.24 30.37
N THR A 356 4.45 -5.36 30.45
CA THR A 356 4.02 -6.51 31.27
C THR A 356 5.26 -7.32 31.68
N LEU A 357 5.85 -7.02 32.84
CA LEU A 357 6.32 -7.98 33.86
C LEU A 357 7.36 -7.36 34.83
N SER A 358 7.13 -7.66 36.11
CA SER A 358 8.04 -7.56 37.26
C SER A 358 8.04 -6.27 38.08
N SER A 359 7.26 -6.32 39.16
CA SER A 359 7.37 -5.46 40.33
C SER A 359 8.39 -6.04 41.32
N THR A 360 9.51 -5.34 41.55
CA THR A 360 10.21 -5.41 42.84
C THR A 360 10.84 -4.05 43.18
N SER A 361 10.62 -3.66 44.43
CA SER A 361 10.97 -2.46 45.18
C SER A 361 12.44 -2.02 45.16
N ALA A 362 12.69 -0.70 45.25
CA ALA A 362 13.24 -0.03 46.46
C ALA A 362 13.88 1.37 46.18
N THR A 363 13.27 2.41 46.77
CA THR A 363 13.83 3.56 47.52
C THR A 363 15.03 4.43 47.04
N SER A 364 14.73 5.74 46.87
CA SER A 364 15.41 6.95 47.43
C SER A 364 16.19 7.93 46.49
N PRO A 365 16.20 9.26 46.80
CA PRO A 365 16.23 10.38 45.83
C PRO A 365 17.56 11.18 45.77
N PRO A 366 17.69 12.25 44.93
CA PRO A 366 18.96 12.71 44.33
C PRO A 366 19.55 13.99 44.98
N PRO A 367 20.73 14.47 44.52
CA PRO A 367 21.10 15.88 44.71
C PRO A 367 21.41 16.63 43.39
N LEU A 368 20.63 17.70 43.20
CA LEU A 368 20.95 19.10 42.87
C LEU A 368 22.19 19.47 42.01
N GLN A 369 21.92 20.35 41.04
CA GLN A 369 22.79 21.07 40.09
C GLN A 369 23.88 21.95 40.75
N PRO A 370 24.74 22.62 39.94
CA PRO A 370 24.42 24.02 39.67
C PRO A 370 24.66 24.51 38.22
N HIS A 371 23.89 25.54 37.90
CA HIS A 371 23.93 26.41 36.73
C HIS A 371 25.31 27.06 36.48
N VAL A 372 25.68 27.19 35.20
CA VAL A 372 26.63 28.21 34.72
C VAL A 372 26.02 28.93 33.52
N THR A 373 25.74 30.22 33.71
CA THR A 373 25.51 31.25 32.69
C THR A 373 26.83 31.63 32.00
N ALA A 374 26.83 31.78 30.67
CA ALA A 374 27.47 32.92 29.99
C ALA A 374 27.36 32.89 28.45
N THR A 375 26.95 34.06 27.94
CA THR A 375 27.44 34.76 26.74
C THR A 375 27.09 34.26 25.34
N ALA A 376 26.28 35.10 24.69
CA ALA A 376 26.09 35.16 23.25
C ALA A 376 27.34 35.68 22.55
N THR A 377 27.79 34.96 21.52
CA THR A 377 28.78 35.43 20.55
C THR A 377 28.22 35.20 19.15
N THR A 378 28.04 36.32 18.44
CA THR A 378 27.61 36.40 17.05
C THR A 378 28.70 35.83 16.14
N HIS A 379 28.46 34.67 15.54
CA HIS A 379 29.27 34.17 14.42
C HIS A 379 28.39 33.98 13.19
N GLN A 380 28.78 34.66 12.10
CA GLN A 380 28.27 34.47 10.74
C GLN A 380 28.32 32.98 10.38
N GLN A 381 27.14 32.39 10.14
CA GLN A 381 27.03 31.02 9.62
C GLN A 381 27.12 31.04 8.10
N VAL A 382 28.23 30.51 7.61
CA VAL A 382 28.35 29.86 6.30
C VAL A 382 27.30 28.73 6.25
N PRO A 383 26.55 28.53 5.14
CA PRO A 383 25.53 27.49 5.09
C PRO A 383 26.19 26.11 5.24
N PRO A 384 25.70 25.25 6.16
CA PRO A 384 26.30 23.93 6.36
C PRO A 384 25.98 23.01 5.18
N GLU A 385 26.99 22.25 4.77
CA GLU A 385 26.88 21.12 3.84
C GLU A 385 25.73 20.19 4.23
N LEU A 386 25.02 19.75 3.19
CA LEU A 386 23.84 18.89 3.22
C LEU A 386 23.97 17.74 4.23
N CYS A 387 23.15 17.79 5.28
CA CYS A 387 22.95 16.70 6.24
C CYS A 387 22.07 15.58 5.63
N ALA A 388 22.44 15.09 4.44
CA ALA A 388 21.79 13.97 3.75
C ALA A 388 22.23 12.60 4.28
N THR A 389 23.26 12.54 5.12
CA THR A 389 23.92 11.30 5.57
C THR A 389 23.22 10.57 6.72
N ARG A 390 22.14 11.12 7.32
CA ARG A 390 21.40 10.46 8.42
C ARG A 390 20.14 9.70 8.01
N TYR A 391 19.72 9.79 6.76
CA TYR A 391 18.64 8.97 6.25
C TYR A 391 19.26 7.86 5.42
N HIS A 392 19.33 6.66 6.00
CA HIS A 392 19.45 5.46 5.20
C HIS A 392 18.16 5.34 4.37
N SER A 393 18.15 6.00 3.22
CA SER A 393 17.13 5.83 2.18
C SER A 393 17.08 4.35 1.81
N PHE A 394 15.86 3.84 1.58
CA PHE A 394 15.54 2.43 1.36
C PHE A 394 16.70 1.60 0.85
#